data_AF-A0A520KF36-F1
#
_entry.id   AF-A0A520KF36-F1
#
_cell.length_a   1.000
_cell.length_b   1.000
_cell.length_c   1.000
_cell.angle_alpha   90.00
_cell.angle_beta   90.00
_cell.angle_gamma   90.00
#
_symmetry.space_group_name_H-M   'P 1'
#
loop_
_entity.id
_entity.type
_entity.pdbx_description
1 polymer ?
#
loop_
_entity_poly.entity_id
_entity_poly.type
_entity_poly.pdbx_seq_one_letter_code
_entity_poly.pdbx_strand_id
1 'polypeptide(L)'
;MKNPQEQFLRLKIEKIGEEIGKEALKILKIPYDYINDTIVIFPNTLKQKTIEFKTLWELYHIRIQIPKDVFISKPRDIYIGIKLRLEINKAYIYGYITYEELAKLHPIKDFGEGPVYWAYLYELHPLEELIK
;
A
#
# COMPACT_ATOMS: atom_id res chain seq x y z
N MET A 1 13.79 5.09 -20.94
CA MET A 1 13.07 3.79 -20.94
C MET A 1 13.58 2.98 -19.77
N LYS A 2 12.71 2.49 -18.87
CA LYS A 2 13.14 1.68 -17.72
C LYS A 2 13.69 0.33 -18.20
N ASN A 3 14.72 -0.20 -17.54
CA ASN A 3 15.34 -1.48 -17.90
C ASN A 3 14.31 -2.62 -17.72
N PRO A 4 14.09 -3.51 -18.70
CA PRO A 4 13.16 -4.64 -18.57
C PRO A 4 13.37 -5.51 -17.32
N GLN A 5 14.62 -5.65 -16.87
CA GLN A 5 14.95 -6.40 -15.65
C GLN A 5 14.43 -5.70 -14.38
N GLU A 6 14.50 -4.37 -14.33
CA GLU A 6 13.97 -3.58 -13.21
C GLU A 6 12.44 -3.65 -13.17
N GLN A 7 11.79 -3.63 -14.34
CA GLN A 7 10.34 -3.76 -14.44
C GLN A 7 9.87 -5.14 -13.98
N PHE A 8 10.57 -6.20 -14.36
CA PHE A 8 10.27 -7.56 -13.90
C PHE A 8 10.43 -7.70 -12.38
N LEU A 9 11.53 -7.19 -11.83
CA LEU A 9 11.78 -7.21 -10.40
C LEU A 9 10.69 -6.45 -9.62
N ARG A 10 10.29 -5.28 -10.12
CA ARG A 10 9.21 -4.48 -9.53
C ARG A 10 7.89 -5.23 -9.47
N LEU A 11 7.47 -5.85 -10.58
CA LEU A 11 6.23 -6.63 -10.63
C LEU A 11 6.26 -7.80 -9.64
N LYS A 12 7.40 -8.48 -9.52
CA LYS A 12 7.59 -9.55 -8.53
C LYS A 12 7.42 -9.03 -7.10
N ILE A 13 8.01 -7.87 -6.79
CA ILE A 13 7.93 -7.23 -5.47
C ILE A 13 6.49 -6.83 -5.13
N GLU A 14 5.79 -6.20 -6.08
CA GLU A 14 4.39 -5.79 -5.90
C GLU A 14 3.50 -7.01 -5.62
N LYS A 15 3.69 -8.12 -6.35
CA LYS A 15 2.95 -9.37 -6.12
C LYS A 15 3.20 -9.97 -4.74
N ILE A 16 4.46 -10.02 -4.30
CA ILE A 16 4.81 -10.52 -2.96
C ILE A 16 4.16 -9.67 -1.88
N GLY A 17 4.20 -8.34 -2.03
CA GLY A 17 3.56 -7.44 -1.08
C GLY A 17 2.05 -7.66 -1.01
N GLU A 18 1.39 -7.83 -2.15
CA GLU A 18 -0.04 -8.11 -2.21
C GLU A 18 -0.42 -9.43 -1.50
N GLU A 19 0.36 -10.50 -1.72
CA GLU A 19 0.15 -11.79 -1.05
C GLU A 19 0.25 -11.68 0.47
N ILE A 20 1.26 -10.97 0.97
CA ILE A 20 1.48 -10.78 2.42
C ILE A 20 0.40 -9.91 3.03
N GLY A 21 -0.02 -8.87 2.31
CA GLY A 21 -1.16 -8.04 2.69
C GLY A 21 -2.43 -8.86 2.85
N LYS A 22 -2.72 -9.78 1.91
CA LYS A 22 -3.87 -10.69 1.97
C LYS A 22 -3.79 -11.64 3.17
N GLU A 23 -2.61 -12.15 3.50
CA GLU A 23 -2.42 -13.01 4.68
C GLU A 23 -2.71 -12.27 5.98
N ALA A 24 -2.26 -11.02 6.11
CA ALA A 24 -2.54 -10.23 7.30
C ALA A 24 -4.03 -9.92 7.47
N LEU A 25 -4.74 -9.58 6.39
CA LEU A 25 -6.20 -9.41 6.47
C LEU A 25 -6.90 -10.69 6.96
N LYS A 26 -6.43 -11.88 6.54
CA LYS A 26 -6.94 -13.16 7.06
C LYS A 26 -6.67 -13.34 8.55
N ILE A 27 -5.45 -13.07 9.01
CA ILE A 27 -5.06 -13.17 10.43
C ILE A 27 -5.91 -12.25 11.30
N LEU A 28 -6.15 -11.02 10.83
CA LEU A 28 -7.00 -10.04 11.49
C LEU A 28 -8.50 -10.33 11.37
N LYS A 29 -8.88 -11.41 10.68
CA LYS A 29 -10.27 -11.82 10.43
C LYS A 29 -11.11 -10.72 9.77
N ILE A 30 -10.48 -9.89 8.93
CA ILE A 30 -11.17 -8.88 8.13
C ILE A 30 -11.70 -9.60 6.89
N PRO A 31 -13.03 -9.69 6.68
CA PRO A 31 -13.58 -10.26 5.45
C PRO A 31 -13.21 -9.39 4.25
N TYR A 32 -12.83 -10.02 3.14
CA TYR A 32 -12.48 -9.35 1.90
C TYR A 32 -12.76 -10.23 0.68
N ASP A 33 -12.92 -9.57 -0.47
CA ASP A 33 -13.03 -10.18 -1.79
C ASP A 33 -12.11 -9.47 -2.79
N TYR A 34 -11.88 -10.13 -3.93
CA TYR A 34 -11.13 -9.58 -5.05
C TYR A 34 -12.08 -9.17 -6.18
N ILE A 35 -12.02 -7.88 -6.56
CA ILE A 35 -12.85 -7.33 -7.64
C ILE A 35 -11.95 -6.52 -8.57
N ASN A 36 -11.78 -6.95 -9.83
CA ASN A 36 -11.04 -6.22 -10.87
C ASN A 36 -9.67 -5.68 -10.39
N ASP A 37 -8.81 -6.59 -9.95
CA ASP A 37 -7.48 -6.28 -9.41
C ASP A 37 -7.44 -5.40 -8.17
N THR A 38 -8.59 -5.24 -7.51
CA THR A 38 -8.75 -4.43 -6.30
C THR A 38 -9.23 -5.31 -5.17
N ILE A 39 -8.62 -5.14 -4.00
CA ILE A 39 -9.06 -5.83 -2.79
C ILE A 39 -10.10 -4.95 -2.12
N VAL A 40 -11.26 -5.54 -1.89
CA VAL A 40 -12.38 -4.89 -1.22
C VAL A 40 -12.53 -5.52 0.15
N ILE A 41 -12.34 -4.74 1.21
CA ILE A 41 -12.67 -5.16 2.57
C ILE A 41 -14.11 -4.81 2.90
N PHE A 42 -14.72 -5.63 3.75
CA PHE A 42 -16.09 -5.44 4.24
C PHE A 42 -16.09 -5.10 5.74
N PRO A 43 -15.76 -3.86 6.15
CA PRO A 43 -15.92 -3.43 7.54
C PRO A 43 -17.39 -3.54 7.95
N ASN A 44 -17.70 -4.51 8.82
CA ASN A 44 -19.00 -4.70 9.47
C ASN A 44 -20.20 -4.61 8.50
N THR A 45 -20.18 -5.47 7.48
CA THR A 45 -21.24 -5.82 6.50
C THR A 45 -21.89 -4.72 5.64
N LEU A 46 -21.75 -3.43 5.94
CA LEU A 46 -22.47 -2.38 5.20
C LEU A 46 -21.60 -1.40 4.40
N LYS A 47 -20.32 -1.21 4.75
CA LYS A 47 -19.40 -0.39 3.95
C LYS A 47 -18.36 -1.27 3.31
N GLN A 48 -18.12 -1.05 2.03
CA GLN A 48 -17.02 -1.66 1.29
C GLN A 48 -15.91 -0.62 1.14
N LYS A 49 -14.66 -1.02 1.35
CA LYS A 49 -13.50 -0.15 1.14
C LYS A 49 -12.48 -0.84 0.24
N THR A 50 -11.93 -0.09 -0.69
CA THR A 50 -10.87 -0.51 -1.60
C THR A 50 -9.50 -0.33 -0.96
N ILE A 51 -8.63 -1.32 -1.13
CA ILE A 51 -7.28 -1.34 -0.58
C ILE A 51 -6.25 -1.38 -1.70
N GLU A 52 -5.17 -0.61 -1.54
CA GLU A 52 -3.95 -0.77 -2.32
C GLU A 52 -2.74 -1.00 -1.41
N PHE A 53 -1.95 -2.02 -1.74
CA PHE A 53 -0.70 -2.32 -1.06
C PHE A 53 0.46 -1.57 -1.72
N LYS A 54 1.26 -0.89 -0.89
CA LYS A 54 2.47 -0.19 -1.30
C LYS A 54 3.68 -0.90 -0.74
N THR A 55 4.44 -1.51 -1.64
CA THR A 55 5.58 -2.34 -1.29
C THR A 55 6.90 -1.60 -1.48
N LEU A 56 7.69 -1.54 -0.41
CA LEU A 56 9.01 -0.92 -0.34
C LEU A 56 10.03 -2.04 -0.18
N TRP A 57 11.08 -2.08 -0.98
CA TRP A 57 12.04 -3.20 -0.97
C TRP A 57 13.48 -2.80 -0.66
N GLU A 58 13.89 -1.60 -1.05
CA GLU A 58 15.21 -1.06 -0.72
C GLU A 58 15.27 -0.52 0.70
N LEU A 59 16.40 -0.65 1.40
CA LEU A 59 16.55 -0.18 2.79
C LEU A 59 16.15 1.29 2.96
N TYR A 60 16.55 2.15 2.02
CA TYR A 60 16.26 3.60 2.05
C TYR A 60 14.82 3.97 1.68
N HIS A 61 14.00 3.04 1.18
CA HIS A 61 12.58 3.28 0.95
C HIS A 61 11.82 3.34 2.30
N ILE A 62 11.60 4.54 2.81
CA ILE A 62 10.98 4.76 4.13
C ILE A 62 9.59 5.42 4.05
N ARG A 63 9.03 5.54 2.85
CA ARG A 63 7.77 6.23 2.58
C ARG A 63 6.97 5.54 1.49
N ILE A 64 5.65 5.43 1.68
CA ILE A 64 4.74 5.07 0.61
C ILE A 64 4.60 6.28 -0.33
N GLN A 65 4.44 6.01 -1.62
CA GLN A 65 4.28 7.05 -2.65
C GLN A 65 3.21 6.63 -3.63
N ILE A 66 2.25 7.51 -3.87
CA ILE A 66 1.18 7.31 -4.84
C ILE A 66 1.33 8.39 -5.90
N PRO A 67 1.61 8.04 -7.17
CA PRO A 67 1.61 9.01 -8.26
C PRO A 67 0.32 9.82 -8.25
N LYS A 68 0.45 11.16 -8.32
CA LYS A 68 -0.68 12.09 -8.25
C LYS A 68 -1.80 11.70 -9.22
N ASP A 69 -1.45 11.34 -10.44
CA ASP A 69 -2.43 10.98 -11.47
C ASP A 69 -3.19 9.70 -11.11
N VAL A 70 -2.52 8.71 -10.52
CA VAL A 70 -3.15 7.46 -10.04
C VAL A 70 -4.04 7.76 -8.85
N PHE A 71 -3.54 8.55 -7.89
CA PHE A 71 -4.29 8.94 -6.69
C PHE A 71 -5.61 9.64 -7.04
N ILE A 72 -5.61 10.49 -8.07
CA ILE A 72 -6.80 11.23 -8.53
C ILE A 72 -7.71 10.36 -9.41
N SER A 73 -7.15 9.62 -10.37
CA SER A 73 -7.95 8.89 -11.37
C SER A 73 -8.49 7.55 -10.86
N LYS A 74 -7.82 6.94 -9.89
CA LYS A 74 -8.15 5.64 -9.32
C LYS A 74 -7.94 5.67 -7.80
N PRO A 75 -8.70 6.51 -7.07
CA PRO A 75 -8.56 6.60 -5.62
C PRO A 75 -8.80 5.24 -4.97
N ARG A 76 -8.16 5.04 -3.83
CA ARG A 76 -8.33 3.87 -2.96
C ARG A 76 -8.65 4.39 -1.57
N ASP A 77 -9.59 3.74 -0.90
CA ASP A 77 -10.02 4.19 0.43
C ASP A 77 -8.89 4.05 1.46
N ILE A 78 -8.06 3.00 1.30
CA ILE A 78 -6.99 2.66 2.23
C ILE A 78 -5.72 2.28 1.45
N TYR A 79 -4.58 2.79 1.92
CA TYR A 79 -3.25 2.42 1.45
C TYR A 79 -2.49 1.71 2.57
N ILE A 80 -1.96 0.52 2.30
CA ILE A 80 -1.20 -0.28 3.28
C ILE A 80 0.28 -0.28 2.93
N GLY A 81 1.13 0.11 3.86
CA GLY A 81 2.58 0.10 3.71
C GLY A 81 3.20 -1.25 4.08
N ILE A 82 3.94 -1.84 3.15
CA ILE A 82 4.66 -3.11 3.35
C ILE A 82 6.12 -2.92 3.01
N LYS A 83 7.01 -3.31 3.91
CA LYS A 83 8.45 -3.31 3.69
C LYS A 83 8.95 -4.75 3.50
N LEU A 84 9.51 -5.04 2.35
CA LEU A 84 10.29 -6.25 2.11
C LEU A 84 11.72 -6.05 2.60
N ARG A 85 12.25 -7.09 3.22
CA ARG A 85 13.66 -7.29 3.50
C ARG A 85 14.12 -8.50 2.69
N LEU A 86 14.50 -8.24 1.44
CA LEU A 86 14.86 -9.28 0.47
C LEU A 86 16.05 -10.12 0.95
N GLU A 87 16.97 -9.50 1.69
CA GLU A 87 18.19 -10.14 2.23
C GLU A 87 17.90 -11.27 3.22
N ILE A 88 16.77 -11.19 3.93
CA ILE A 88 16.30 -12.24 4.87
C ILE A 88 14.99 -12.88 4.42
N ASN A 89 14.54 -12.60 3.19
CA ASN A 89 13.28 -13.08 2.63
C ASN A 89 12.07 -12.88 3.59
N LYS A 90 11.97 -11.70 4.21
CA LYS A 90 10.86 -11.33 5.10
C LYS A 90 10.11 -10.12 4.58
N ALA A 91 8.87 -9.97 5.03
CA ALA A 91 8.10 -8.75 4.86
C ALA A 91 7.49 -8.33 6.18
N TYR A 92 7.28 -7.02 6.30
CA TYR A 92 6.72 -6.38 7.47
C TYR A 92 5.65 -5.42 7.02
N ILE A 93 4.45 -5.58 7.57
CA ILE A 93 3.37 -4.61 7.39
C ILE A 93 3.58 -3.52 8.43
N TYR A 94 3.73 -2.29 7.96
CA TYR A 94 4.01 -1.14 8.82
C TYR A 94 2.74 -0.45 9.30
N GLY A 95 1.66 -0.56 8.54
CA GLY A 95 0.39 0.04 8.89
C GLY A 95 -0.41 0.47 7.67
N TYR A 96 -1.44 1.26 7.90
CA TYR A 96 -2.29 1.83 6.86
C TYR A 96 -2.45 3.34 7.00
N ILE A 97 -2.92 3.98 5.94
CA ILE A 97 -3.41 5.36 5.96
C ILE A 97 -4.62 5.46 5.04
N THR A 98 -5.60 6.27 5.40
CA THR A 98 -6.79 6.51 4.57
C THR A 98 -6.49 7.46 3.42
N TYR A 99 -7.35 7.44 2.39
CA TYR A 99 -7.34 8.45 1.34
C TYR A 99 -7.36 9.87 1.89
N GLU A 100 -8.29 10.16 2.81
CA GLU A 100 -8.52 11.49 3.33
C GLU A 100 -7.34 12.03 4.14
N GLU A 101 -6.68 11.15 4.92
CA GLU A 101 -5.47 11.49 5.66
C GLU A 101 -4.31 11.74 4.71
N LEU A 102 -4.05 10.81 3.78
CA LEU A 102 -2.93 10.92 2.85
C LEU A 102 -3.06 12.16 1.94
N ALA A 103 -4.28 12.54 1.57
CA ALA A 103 -4.57 13.74 0.79
C ALA A 103 -4.22 15.06 1.52
N LYS A 104 -4.15 15.03 2.86
CA LYS A 104 -3.95 16.22 3.71
C LYS A 104 -2.63 16.22 4.48
N LEU A 105 -1.98 15.06 4.62
CA LEU A 105 -0.84 14.86 5.51
C LEU A 105 0.34 15.75 5.13
N HIS A 106 0.79 15.65 3.88
CA HIS A 106 1.94 16.37 3.36
C HIS A 106 1.60 17.08 2.04
N PRO A 107 2.28 18.19 1.72
CA PRO A 107 2.26 18.73 0.37
C PRO A 107 2.74 17.69 -0.64
N ILE A 108 2.09 17.67 -1.81
CA ILE A 108 2.54 16.88 -2.97
C ILE A 108 3.99 17.23 -3.26
N LYS A 109 4.81 16.21 -3.48
CA LYS A 109 6.25 16.36 -3.73
C LYS A 109 6.70 15.46 -4.87
N ASP A 110 7.72 15.88 -5.60
CA ASP A 110 8.42 15.05 -6.56
C ASP A 110 9.71 14.51 -5.92
N PHE A 111 9.89 13.18 -5.96
CA PHE A 111 11.08 12.50 -5.47
C PHE A 111 11.96 11.92 -6.60
N GLY A 112 11.76 12.39 -7.84
CA GLY A 112 12.49 11.97 -9.04
C GLY A 112 11.67 11.14 -10.03
N GLU A 113 10.41 10.82 -9.71
CA GLU A 113 9.51 10.03 -10.56
C GLU A 113 8.18 10.76 -10.87
N GLY A 114 8.11 12.05 -10.58
CA GLY A 114 6.90 12.86 -10.73
C GLY A 114 6.22 13.18 -9.39
N PRO A 115 5.17 14.02 -9.42
CA PRO A 115 4.46 14.43 -8.22
C PRO A 115 3.72 13.26 -7.57
N VAL A 116 3.90 13.09 -6.26
CA VAL A 116 3.27 12.02 -5.47
C VAL A 116 2.59 12.56 -4.22
N TYR A 117 1.51 11.88 -3.82
CA TYR A 117 1.05 11.86 -2.43
C TYR A 117 1.88 10.84 -1.66
N TRP A 118 2.26 11.15 -0.42
CA TRP A 118 3.24 10.34 0.29
C TRP A 118 3.07 10.42 1.81
N ALA A 119 3.50 9.36 2.48
CA ALA A 119 3.56 9.26 3.94
C ALA A 119 4.75 8.38 4.33
N TYR A 120 5.43 8.72 5.42
CA TYR A 120 6.45 7.88 6.01
C TYR A 120 5.84 6.63 6.65
N LEU A 121 6.61 5.55 6.72
CA LEU A 121 6.16 4.30 7.33
C LEU A 121 5.79 4.44 8.82
N TYR A 122 6.41 5.39 9.54
CA TYR A 122 6.10 5.65 10.95
C TYR A 122 4.84 6.51 11.15
N GLU A 123 4.30 7.10 10.07
CA GLU A 123 3.07 7.89 10.10
C GLU A 123 1.82 7.02 9.81
N LEU A 124 2.02 5.72 9.56
CA LEU A 124 0.94 4.79 9.28
C LEU A 124 0.30 4.31 10.59
N HIS A 125 -1.02 4.15 10.55
CA HIS A 125 -1.81 3.61 11.64
C HIS A 125 -1.60 2.09 11.78
N PRO A 126 -1.61 1.55 13.01
CA PRO A 126 -1.61 0.11 13.24
C PRO A 126 -2.78 -0.58 12.52
N LEU A 127 -2.53 -1.73 11.89
CA LEU A 127 -3.53 -2.39 11.05
C LEU A 127 -4.76 -2.86 11.85
N GLU A 128 -4.58 -3.10 13.15
CA GLU A 128 -5.62 -3.48 14.10
C GLU A 128 -6.72 -2.42 14.24
N GLU A 129 -6.44 -1.15 13.93
CA GLU A 129 -7.44 -0.09 13.96
C GLU A 129 -8.47 -0.19 12.83
N LEU A 130 -8.20 -0.99 11.78
CA LEU A 130 -9.18 -1.30 10.73
C LEU A 130 -10.34 -2.19 11.22
N ILE A 131 -10.21 -2.82 12.37
CA ILE A 131 -11.14 -3.85 12.89
C ILE A 131 -12.24 -3.24 13.77
N LYS A 132 -12.21 -1.93 14.05
CA LYS A 132 -13.16 -1.27 14.95
C LYS A 132 -14.53 -1.03 14.32
#